data_AF-A0A257AMX2-F1
#
_entry.id   AF-A0A257AMX2-F1
#
_cell.length_a   1.000
_cell.length_b   1.000
_cell.length_c   1.000
_cell.angle_alpha   90.00
_cell.angle_beta   90.00
_cell.angle_gamma   90.00
#
_symmetry.space_group_name_H-M   'P 1'
#
loop_
_entity.id
_entity.type
_entity.pdbx_description
1 polymer ?
#
loop_
_entity_poly.entity_id
_entity_poly.type
_entity_poly.pdbx_seq_one_letter_code
_entity_poly.pdbx_strand_id
1 'polypeptide(L)'
;MNGWALLNKIIWNKPNAMPSSVESRFTNVYEPVFLFVRKGSKYKYYFSVDELRLPVSSNFTINKRPEDILGLAVRNTLFKDKKGKREGCVKKVYRTKDGDGCVLALVRWEDGEESLAIVNDFFEKSKIEIDLVYPRGDCKEFPRPKLPSVVDFDDKKELRTSSASSFTSSPSCSYNYKGKYKTSPDNRGASPGARKSLFGEYLVLQRRYKILQPVIADYLRFWRRKSGITTKEIDKLLGYSATAGHWFRKDAGSWGRGGSIPLPDDWFRLKEILGFDDIYDRWVTECHLVLQTVKPHPKGKNPGDVWNIKTQHFPESHFATFPEKLVRRCILAGCPSGGVVLDPFAGSGTTGKVAQNLGREAILIELIPEYLRIIKKRCRVVKVKLKD
;
A
#
# COMPACT_ATOMS: atom_id res chain seq x y z
N MET A 1 -10.42 -8.69 33.42
CA MET A 1 -9.21 -7.95 33.01
C MET A 1 -9.47 -6.44 33.08
N ASN A 2 -9.74 -5.93 34.28
CA ASN A 2 -10.11 -4.52 34.44
C ASN A 2 -8.85 -3.65 34.23
N GLY A 3 -8.88 -2.76 33.23
CA GLY A 3 -7.83 -1.77 32.99
C GLY A 3 -6.88 -2.01 31.81
N TRP A 4 -6.92 -3.17 31.15
CA TRP A 4 -6.04 -3.50 30.01
C TRP A 4 -6.82 -3.75 28.72
N ALA A 5 -6.21 -3.45 27.57
CA ALA A 5 -6.71 -3.73 26.24
C ALA A 5 -5.71 -4.63 25.49
N LEU A 6 -6.20 -5.74 24.93
CA LEU A 6 -5.40 -6.61 24.05
C LEU A 6 -5.18 -5.90 22.71
N LEU A 7 -3.93 -5.72 22.32
CA LEU A 7 -3.55 -5.19 21.01
C LEU A 7 -3.35 -6.29 19.98
N ASN A 8 -2.61 -7.34 20.36
CA ASN A 8 -2.25 -8.41 19.45
C ASN A 8 -2.02 -9.72 20.20
N LYS A 9 -2.37 -10.83 19.55
CA LYS A 9 -2.01 -12.20 19.97
C LYS A 9 -1.06 -12.76 18.93
N ILE A 10 0.17 -12.98 19.34
CA ILE A 10 1.24 -13.45 18.47
C ILE A 10 1.46 -14.94 18.73
N ILE A 11 1.70 -15.70 17.66
CA ILE A 11 2.06 -17.10 17.73
C ILE A 11 3.58 -17.22 17.69
N TRP A 12 4.20 -17.53 18.82
CA TRP A 12 5.59 -17.98 18.82
C TRP A 12 5.64 -19.45 18.43
N ASN A 13 5.91 -19.73 17.16
CA ASN A 13 6.17 -21.08 16.67
C ASN A 13 7.60 -21.49 17.02
N LYS A 14 7.76 -22.69 17.59
CA LYS A 14 9.03 -23.29 18.03
C LYS A 14 9.42 -24.39 17.03
N PRO A 15 10.24 -24.11 15.99
CA PRO A 15 10.53 -25.09 14.94
C PRO A 15 11.29 -26.33 15.43
N ASN A 16 11.92 -26.23 16.60
CA ASN A 16 12.62 -27.30 17.31
C ASN A 16 11.91 -27.65 18.64
N ALA A 17 10.58 -27.57 18.67
CA ALA A 17 9.81 -28.00 19.83
C ALA A 17 10.11 -29.47 20.17
N MET A 18 10.32 -29.76 21.45
CA MET A 18 10.48 -31.14 21.90
C MET A 18 9.16 -31.91 21.72
N PRO A 19 9.20 -33.16 21.27
CA PRO A 19 8.03 -34.02 21.23
C PRO A 19 7.40 -34.14 22.61
N SER A 20 6.07 -34.15 22.65
CA SER A 20 5.31 -34.49 23.86
C SER A 20 5.41 -35.99 24.12
N SER A 21 5.65 -36.39 25.36
CA SER A 21 5.57 -37.80 25.80
C SER A 21 4.13 -38.33 25.85
N VAL A 22 3.13 -37.44 25.74
CA VAL A 22 1.72 -37.81 25.70
C VAL A 22 1.33 -38.21 24.28
N GLU A 23 0.94 -39.48 24.11
CA GLU A 23 0.56 -40.07 22.81
C GLU A 23 -0.84 -39.66 22.33
N SER A 24 -1.75 -39.33 23.25
CA SER A 24 -3.17 -39.06 22.96
C SER A 24 -3.48 -37.65 22.41
N ARG A 25 -2.46 -36.83 22.16
CA ARG A 25 -2.63 -35.45 21.66
C ARG A 25 -1.44 -34.93 20.88
N PHE A 26 -1.66 -33.91 20.06
CA PHE A 26 -0.59 -33.25 19.32
C PHE A 26 0.42 -32.57 20.25
N THR A 27 1.69 -32.61 19.85
CA THR A 27 2.77 -31.87 20.52
C THR A 27 2.52 -30.38 20.43
N ASN A 28 2.68 -29.68 21.55
CA ASN A 28 2.52 -28.23 21.57
C ASN A 28 3.76 -27.53 20.99
N VAL A 29 3.69 -27.19 19.71
CA VAL A 29 4.79 -26.56 18.95
C VAL A 29 4.79 -25.03 19.02
N TYR A 30 3.85 -24.39 19.73
CA TYR A 30 3.80 -22.92 19.79
C TYR A 30 3.34 -22.38 21.15
N GLU A 31 3.66 -21.12 21.42
CA GLU A 31 3.13 -20.40 22.59
C GLU A 31 2.55 -19.05 22.17
N PRO A 32 1.43 -18.62 22.79
CA PRO A 32 0.89 -17.29 22.51
C PRO A 32 1.68 -16.21 23.28
N VAL A 33 2.08 -15.16 22.58
CA VAL A 33 2.60 -13.93 23.17
C VAL A 33 1.50 -12.88 23.07
N PHE A 34 0.99 -12.44 24.22
CA PHE A 34 -0.07 -11.45 24.27
C PHE A 34 0.51 -10.06 24.50
N LEU A 35 0.09 -9.09 23.68
CA LEU A 35 0.46 -7.70 23.84
C LEU A 35 -0.72 -6.90 24.37
N PHE A 36 -0.54 -6.32 25.54
CA PHE A 36 -1.54 -5.50 26.20
C PHE A 36 -1.06 -4.06 26.35
N VAL A 37 -2.01 -3.13 26.38
CA VAL A 37 -1.79 -1.74 26.81
C VAL A 37 -2.85 -1.34 27.81
N ARG A 38 -2.57 -0.31 28.61
CA ARG A 38 -3.59 0.27 29.50
C ARG A 38 -4.76 0.75 28.64
N LYS A 39 -6.00 0.42 29.04
CA LYS A 39 -7.22 0.72 28.27
C LYS A 39 -7.35 2.21 27.93
N GLY A 40 -6.99 3.10 28.86
CA GLY A 40 -6.98 4.55 28.64
C GLY A 40 -5.91 5.05 27.66
N SER A 41 -4.88 4.23 27.39
CA SER A 41 -3.78 4.54 26.47
C SER A 41 -3.88 3.75 25.16
N LYS A 42 -5.01 3.09 24.88
CA LYS A 42 -5.21 2.24 23.69
C LYS A 42 -4.87 2.93 22.36
N TYR A 43 -5.00 4.26 22.29
CA TYR A 43 -4.70 5.06 21.09
C TYR A 43 -3.42 5.89 21.23
N LYS A 44 -2.71 5.81 22.37
CA LYS A 44 -1.51 6.59 22.67
C LYS A 44 -0.50 5.71 23.42
N TYR A 45 0.18 4.85 22.68
CA TYR A 45 1.22 3.95 23.17
C TYR A 45 2.41 3.94 22.20
N TYR A 46 3.60 3.62 22.71
CA TYR A 46 4.77 3.38 21.87
C TYR A 46 4.72 1.98 21.29
N PHE A 47 4.91 1.84 19.98
CA PHE A 47 5.10 0.56 19.32
C PHE A 47 5.88 0.69 18.02
N SER A 48 7.01 0.01 17.88
CA SER A 48 7.86 0.07 16.69
C SER A 48 7.87 -1.25 15.91
N VAL A 49 7.17 -1.27 14.78
CA VAL A 49 7.26 -2.37 13.79
C VAL A 49 8.53 -2.24 12.95
N ASP A 50 9.02 -1.02 12.77
CA ASP A 50 10.09 -0.70 11.84
C ASP A 50 11.43 -1.35 12.22
N GLU A 51 11.72 -1.46 13.51
CA GLU A 51 12.90 -2.16 14.05
C GLU A 51 12.88 -3.67 13.80
N LEU A 52 11.72 -4.22 13.41
CA LEU A 52 11.49 -5.65 13.26
C LEU A 52 11.23 -6.09 11.82
N ARG A 53 11.24 -5.15 10.87
CA ARG A 53 10.93 -5.46 9.48
C ARG A 53 11.92 -6.45 8.89
N LEU A 54 11.40 -7.36 8.06
CA LEU A 54 12.21 -8.32 7.34
C LEU A 54 12.72 -7.69 6.04
N PRO A 55 14.00 -7.88 5.69
CA PRO A 55 14.50 -7.42 4.40
C PRO A 55 13.68 -8.06 3.27
N VAL A 56 13.42 -7.29 2.21
CA VAL A 56 12.76 -7.79 1.01
C VAL A 56 13.84 -8.31 0.08
N SER A 57 13.69 -9.53 -0.44
CA SER A 57 14.60 -10.08 -1.46
C SER A 57 14.60 -9.16 -2.69
N SER A 58 15.79 -8.74 -3.08
CA SER A 58 16.12 -7.66 -4.01
C SER A 58 15.81 -7.94 -5.48
N ASN A 59 14.55 -8.23 -5.83
CA ASN A 59 14.09 -8.21 -7.22
C ASN A 59 13.22 -6.99 -7.55
N PHE A 60 12.99 -6.09 -6.59
CA PHE A 60 12.38 -4.79 -6.85
C PHE A 60 13.49 -3.80 -7.19
N THR A 61 13.72 -3.59 -8.49
CA THR A 61 14.63 -2.53 -8.94
C THR A 61 14.02 -1.20 -8.54
N ILE A 62 14.65 -0.51 -7.59
CA ILE A 62 14.22 0.83 -7.14
C ILE A 62 14.26 1.81 -8.32
N ASN A 63 15.19 1.60 -9.26
CA ASN A 63 15.36 2.42 -10.45
C ASN A 63 14.98 1.67 -11.72
N LYS A 64 13.70 1.75 -12.11
CA LYS A 64 13.24 1.22 -13.39
C LYS A 64 13.60 2.16 -14.53
N ARG A 65 14.16 1.60 -15.60
CA ARG A 65 14.28 2.29 -16.87
C ARG A 65 12.98 2.17 -17.65
N PRO A 66 12.67 3.10 -18.56
CA PRO A 66 11.48 3.02 -19.40
C PRO A 66 11.30 1.67 -20.10
N GLU A 67 12.37 1.09 -20.64
CA GLU A 67 12.34 -0.20 -21.35
C GLU A 67 11.99 -1.40 -20.46
N ASP A 68 12.11 -1.28 -19.14
CA ASP A 68 11.80 -2.37 -18.19
C ASP A 68 10.29 -2.64 -18.06
N ILE A 69 9.42 -1.82 -18.69
CA ILE A 69 7.97 -2.05 -18.72
C ILE A 69 7.51 -2.88 -19.93
N LEU A 70 8.42 -3.23 -20.85
CA LEU A 70 8.09 -4.09 -21.98
C LEU A 70 7.49 -5.42 -21.50
N GLY A 71 6.37 -5.82 -22.09
CA GLY A 71 5.65 -7.04 -21.72
C GLY A 71 4.79 -6.94 -20.46
N LEU A 72 4.84 -5.85 -19.69
CA LEU A 72 3.97 -5.70 -18.52
C LEU A 72 2.51 -5.64 -18.94
N ALA A 73 1.66 -6.27 -18.12
CA ALA A 73 0.21 -6.19 -18.27
C ALA A 73 -0.27 -4.75 -18.04
N VAL A 74 -1.23 -4.32 -18.86
CA VAL A 74 -1.88 -3.02 -18.79
C VAL A 74 -3.36 -3.25 -18.50
N ARG A 75 -3.88 -2.56 -17.48
CA ARG A 75 -5.29 -2.59 -17.12
C ARG A 75 -5.92 -1.24 -17.30
N ASN A 76 -6.97 -1.20 -18.10
CA ASN A 76 -7.84 -0.05 -18.18
C ASN A 76 -9.03 -0.25 -17.23
N THR A 77 -8.94 0.38 -16.06
CA THR A 77 -10.03 0.42 -15.08
C THR A 77 -10.81 1.73 -15.13
N LEU A 78 -10.37 2.70 -15.95
CA LEU A 78 -10.99 4.02 -16.03
C LEU A 78 -12.22 3.96 -16.94
N PHE A 79 -12.14 3.22 -18.04
CA PHE A 79 -13.24 3.04 -18.97
C PHE A 79 -14.01 1.78 -18.57
N LYS A 80 -15.23 1.96 -18.05
CA LYS A 80 -16.17 0.86 -17.84
C LYS A 80 -17.07 0.78 -19.06
N ASP A 81 -16.65 0.05 -20.08
CA ASP A 81 -17.60 -0.27 -21.14
C ASP A 81 -18.66 -1.25 -20.62
N LYS A 82 -19.82 -1.35 -21.28
CA LYS A 82 -20.87 -2.35 -20.97
C LYS A 82 -20.33 -3.80 -20.98
N LYS A 83 -19.12 -4.03 -21.52
CA LYS A 83 -18.40 -5.32 -21.61
C LYS A 83 -17.33 -5.58 -20.54
N GLY A 84 -17.03 -4.65 -19.63
CA GLY A 84 -16.09 -4.89 -18.52
C GLY A 84 -14.71 -4.22 -18.66
N LYS A 85 -13.74 -4.66 -17.83
CA LYS A 85 -12.37 -4.11 -17.77
C LYS A 85 -11.61 -4.49 -19.05
N ARG A 86 -10.91 -3.54 -19.67
CA ARG A 86 -10.06 -3.81 -20.84
C ARG A 86 -8.63 -4.09 -20.38
N GLU A 87 -8.06 -5.21 -20.82
CA GLU A 87 -6.69 -5.63 -20.49
C GLU A 87 -5.83 -5.73 -21.76
N GLY A 88 -4.52 -5.61 -21.59
CA GLY A 88 -3.54 -5.63 -22.68
C GLY A 88 -2.12 -5.75 -22.15
N CYS A 89 -1.12 -5.57 -23.01
CA CYS A 89 0.29 -5.58 -22.62
C CYS A 89 1.11 -4.52 -23.37
N VAL A 90 2.23 -4.10 -22.77
CA VAL A 90 3.15 -3.17 -23.42
C VAL A 90 3.94 -3.89 -24.49
N LYS A 91 3.79 -3.45 -25.74
CA LYS A 91 4.48 -4.00 -26.91
C LYS A 91 5.78 -3.25 -27.22
N LYS A 92 5.77 -1.92 -27.12
CA LYS A 92 6.92 -1.05 -27.39
C LYS A 92 6.96 0.13 -26.43
N VAL A 93 8.15 0.67 -26.19
CA VAL A 93 8.38 1.86 -25.37
C VAL A 93 9.14 2.88 -26.19
N TYR A 94 8.80 4.16 -26.03
CA TYR A 94 9.42 5.27 -26.73
C TYR A 94 9.77 6.40 -25.77
N ARG A 95 10.65 7.30 -26.22
CA ARG A 95 10.87 8.62 -25.62
C ARG A 95 10.66 9.70 -26.67
N THR A 96 9.93 10.76 -26.34
CA THR A 96 9.76 11.93 -27.24
C THR A 96 11.05 12.76 -27.29
N LYS A 97 11.23 13.55 -28.36
CA LYS A 97 12.42 14.42 -28.51
C LYS A 97 12.28 15.79 -27.86
N ASP A 98 11.08 16.14 -27.37
CA ASP A 98 10.80 17.43 -26.73
C ASP A 98 11.42 17.50 -25.32
N GLY A 99 12.20 18.54 -25.01
CA GLY A 99 12.69 18.84 -23.65
C GLY A 99 13.32 17.64 -22.93
N ASP A 100 12.82 17.33 -21.72
CA ASP A 100 13.27 16.18 -20.89
C ASP A 100 12.83 14.80 -21.42
N GLY A 101 12.02 14.76 -22.49
CA GLY A 101 11.58 13.55 -23.19
C GLY A 101 10.55 12.71 -22.43
N CYS A 102 9.27 12.81 -22.80
CA CYS A 102 8.19 12.00 -22.23
C CYS A 102 8.32 10.52 -22.63
N VAL A 103 8.01 9.62 -21.70
CA VAL A 103 7.97 8.17 -21.99
C VAL A 103 6.59 7.81 -22.54
N LEU A 104 6.56 7.08 -23.65
CA LEU A 104 5.34 6.55 -24.26
C LEU A 104 5.39 5.01 -24.31
N ALA A 105 4.24 4.37 -24.20
CA ALA A 105 4.09 2.92 -24.35
C ALA A 105 3.02 2.61 -25.40
N LEU A 106 3.38 1.81 -26.40
CA LEU A 106 2.42 1.21 -27.32
C LEU A 106 1.83 -0.02 -26.64
N VAL A 107 0.55 0.06 -26.32
CA VAL A 107 -0.21 -1.02 -25.69
C VAL A 107 -0.94 -1.79 -26.77
N ARG A 108 -0.78 -3.12 -26.76
CA ARG A 108 -1.64 -4.03 -27.52
C ARG A 108 -2.71 -4.57 -26.60
N TRP A 109 -3.96 -4.35 -26.95
CA TRP A 109 -5.12 -4.79 -26.18
C TRP A 109 -5.54 -6.20 -26.59
N GLU A 110 -6.27 -6.89 -25.72
CA GLU A 110 -6.78 -8.25 -25.98
C GLU A 110 -7.75 -8.32 -27.17
N ASP A 111 -8.44 -7.22 -27.47
CA ASP A 111 -9.29 -7.08 -28.66
C ASP A 111 -8.51 -6.88 -29.96
N GLY A 112 -7.17 -6.84 -29.90
CA GLY A 112 -6.27 -6.72 -31.03
C GLY A 112 -5.94 -5.28 -31.43
N GLU A 113 -6.60 -4.27 -30.86
CA GLU A 113 -6.26 -2.87 -31.15
C GLU A 113 -4.93 -2.47 -30.48
N GLU A 114 -4.30 -1.44 -31.02
CA GLU A 114 -3.11 -0.84 -30.45
C GLU A 114 -3.33 0.65 -30.15
N SER A 115 -2.89 1.10 -28.98
CA SER A 115 -2.96 2.52 -28.60
C SER A 115 -1.66 2.98 -27.95
N LEU A 116 -1.23 4.19 -28.28
CA LEU A 116 -0.07 4.82 -27.66
C LEU A 116 -0.52 5.62 -26.43
N ALA A 117 0.17 5.42 -25.30
CA ALA A 117 -0.16 6.09 -24.06
C ALA A 117 1.08 6.69 -23.40
N ILE A 118 0.91 7.86 -22.78
CA ILE A 118 1.94 8.46 -21.91
C ILE A 118 2.14 7.55 -20.70
N VAL A 119 3.39 7.35 -20.28
CA VAL A 119 3.73 6.61 -19.06
C VAL A 119 4.15 7.62 -18.00
N ASN A 120 3.60 7.49 -16.79
CA ASN A 120 4.00 8.32 -15.67
C ASN A 120 5.47 8.04 -15.32
N ASP A 121 6.18 9.08 -14.87
CA ASP A 121 7.48 8.88 -14.27
C ASP A 121 7.34 7.95 -13.05
N PHE A 122 8.17 6.91 -12.99
CA PHE A 122 8.13 5.88 -11.95
C PHE A 122 8.47 6.43 -10.55
N PHE A 123 9.12 7.60 -10.49
CA PHE A 123 9.57 8.26 -9.28
C PHE A 123 8.64 9.38 -8.82
N GLU A 124 7.82 9.93 -9.71
CA GLU A 124 6.91 11.02 -9.39
C GLU A 124 5.58 10.55 -8.78
N LYS A 125 4.78 11.53 -8.33
CA LYS A 125 3.39 11.30 -7.91
C LYS A 125 2.61 10.69 -9.09
N SER A 126 1.63 9.84 -8.78
CA SER A 126 0.80 9.19 -9.80
C SER A 126 -0.11 10.15 -10.58
N LYS A 127 -0.21 11.42 -10.15
CA LYS A 127 -1.01 12.46 -10.81
C LYS A 127 -0.30 13.79 -10.65
N ILE A 128 -0.28 14.57 -11.72
CA ILE A 128 0.32 15.91 -11.75
C ILE A 128 -0.63 16.89 -11.08
N GLU A 129 -0.14 17.67 -10.13
CA GLU A 129 -0.86 18.80 -9.55
C GLU A 129 -0.71 20.01 -10.47
N ILE A 130 -1.81 20.72 -10.71
CA ILE A 130 -1.84 21.86 -11.62
C ILE A 130 -2.40 23.09 -10.92
N ASP A 131 -1.92 24.26 -11.34
CA ASP A 131 -2.42 25.53 -10.85
C ASP A 131 -3.66 25.98 -11.65
N LEU A 132 -4.56 26.67 -10.97
CA LEU A 132 -5.75 27.30 -11.56
C LEU A 132 -5.57 28.82 -11.56
N VAL A 133 -5.71 29.43 -12.74
CA VAL A 133 -5.52 30.87 -12.94
C VAL A 133 -6.84 31.52 -13.33
N TYR A 134 -7.25 32.55 -12.59
CA TYR A 134 -8.37 33.39 -13.01
C TYR A 134 -7.88 34.47 -13.98
N PRO A 135 -8.57 34.67 -15.11
CA PRO A 135 -8.33 35.85 -15.93
C PRO A 135 -8.60 37.11 -15.11
N ARG A 136 -7.71 38.11 -15.18
CA ARG A 136 -7.78 39.31 -14.35
C ARG A 136 -9.06 40.10 -14.67
N GLY A 137 -9.95 40.24 -13.69
CA GLY A 137 -10.92 41.33 -13.64
C GLY A 137 -12.41 40.98 -13.77
N ASP A 138 -12.80 39.72 -14.05
CA ASP A 138 -14.22 39.35 -14.10
C ASP A 138 -14.50 38.05 -13.33
N CYS A 139 -15.24 38.14 -12.23
CA CYS A 139 -15.64 37.01 -11.39
C CYS A 139 -16.68 36.08 -12.04
N LYS A 140 -17.06 36.34 -13.30
CA LYS A 140 -18.00 35.54 -14.09
C LYS A 140 -17.34 34.42 -14.89
N GLU A 141 -16.01 34.41 -15.02
CA GLU A 141 -15.29 33.39 -15.78
C GLU A 141 -14.75 32.26 -14.90
N PHE A 142 -14.72 31.04 -15.47
CA PHE A 142 -14.15 29.86 -14.82
C PHE A 142 -12.61 29.91 -14.83
N PRO A 143 -11.94 29.43 -13.77
CA PRO A 143 -10.48 29.41 -13.74
C PRO A 143 -9.89 28.47 -14.80
N ARG A 144 -8.78 28.86 -15.42
CA ARG A 144 -8.12 28.04 -16.44
C ARG A 144 -7.01 27.18 -15.83
N PRO A 145 -6.93 25.88 -16.17
CA PRO A 145 -5.85 25.02 -15.71
C PRO A 145 -4.54 25.36 -16.44
N LYS A 146 -3.47 25.60 -15.69
CA LYS A 146 -2.12 25.79 -16.25
C LYS A 146 -1.51 24.42 -16.58
N LEU A 147 -1.86 23.89 -17.74
CA LEU A 147 -1.42 22.57 -18.19
C LEU A 147 -0.04 22.61 -18.85
N PRO A 148 0.74 21.51 -18.77
CA PRO A 148 1.95 21.35 -19.59
C PRO A 148 1.67 21.42 -21.10
N SER A 149 2.74 21.58 -21.88
CA SER A 149 2.68 21.48 -23.34
C SER A 149 2.04 20.17 -23.78
N VAL A 150 1.37 20.21 -24.92
CA VAL A 150 0.84 19.00 -25.57
C VAL A 150 2.03 18.13 -25.95
N VAL A 151 1.95 16.84 -25.63
CA VAL A 151 2.99 15.87 -25.98
C VAL A 151 2.83 15.52 -27.45
N ASP A 152 3.90 15.65 -28.24
CA ASP A 152 3.92 15.15 -29.60
C ASP A 152 4.11 13.62 -29.60
N PHE A 153 3.11 12.91 -30.13
CA PHE A 153 3.15 11.46 -30.22
C PHE A 153 3.88 10.98 -31.48
N ASP A 154 4.13 11.84 -32.46
CA ASP A 154 4.76 11.50 -33.73
C ASP A 154 6.29 11.57 -33.63
N ASP A 155 6.84 12.61 -33.01
CA ASP A 155 8.29 12.76 -32.82
C ASP A 155 8.85 11.95 -31.63
N LYS A 156 8.94 10.63 -31.85
CA LYS A 156 9.35 9.64 -30.85
C LYS A 156 10.50 8.75 -31.32
N LYS A 157 11.36 8.35 -30.37
CA LYS A 157 12.44 7.37 -30.57
C LYS A 157 12.13 6.09 -29.79
N GLU A 158 12.11 4.95 -30.48
CA GLU A 158 11.89 3.64 -29.83
C GLU A 158 13.07 3.31 -28.90
N LEU A 159 12.75 2.89 -27.68
CA LEU A 159 13.71 2.43 -26.69
C LEU A 159 13.77 0.90 -26.75
N ARG A 160 14.98 0.35 -26.82
CA ARG A 160 15.23 -1.10 -26.88
C ARG A 160 16.05 -1.53 -25.68
N THR A 161 15.75 -2.71 -25.14
CA THR A 161 16.56 -3.32 -24.09
C THR A 161 17.90 -3.76 -24.68
N SER A 162 19.00 -3.38 -24.06
CA SER A 162 20.38 -3.70 -24.48
C SER A 162 20.82 -5.14 -24.19
N SER A 163 19.91 -6.02 -23.77
CA SER A 163 20.20 -7.43 -23.53
C SER A 163 19.09 -8.31 -24.07
N ALA A 164 19.39 -8.97 -25.19
CA ALA A 164 18.79 -10.26 -25.52
C ALA A 164 19.23 -11.28 -24.45
N SER A 165 18.63 -11.22 -23.27
CA SER A 165 18.52 -12.37 -22.39
C SER A 165 17.10 -12.86 -22.54
N SER A 166 16.96 -13.98 -23.24
CA SER A 166 15.77 -14.77 -23.46
C SER A 166 14.89 -14.84 -22.20
N PHE A 167 13.94 -13.92 -22.06
CA PHE A 167 12.73 -14.14 -21.27
C PHE A 167 11.63 -14.53 -22.25
N THR A 168 11.76 -15.73 -22.81
CA THR A 168 10.58 -16.52 -23.17
C THR A 168 9.90 -16.94 -21.87
N SER A 169 9.30 -15.99 -21.16
CA SER A 169 8.21 -16.33 -20.26
C SER A 169 6.98 -16.46 -21.14
N SER A 170 6.78 -17.67 -21.66
CA SER A 170 5.43 -18.13 -22.02
C SER A 170 4.48 -17.73 -20.89
N PRO A 171 3.26 -17.25 -21.17
CA PRO A 171 2.31 -16.88 -20.13
C PRO A 171 1.74 -18.16 -19.49
N SER A 172 2.53 -18.86 -18.68
CA SER A 172 2.03 -19.82 -17.70
C SER A 172 1.93 -19.11 -16.35
N CYS A 173 1.01 -18.15 -16.25
CA CYS A 173 0.50 -17.71 -14.96
C CYS A 173 -0.36 -18.84 -14.37
N SER A 174 0.27 -19.88 -13.82
CA SER A 174 -0.38 -20.83 -12.94
C SER A 174 0.29 -20.81 -11.56
N TYR A 175 0.02 -19.75 -10.80
CA TYR A 175 0.14 -19.83 -9.34
C TYR A 175 -0.85 -20.88 -8.84
N ASN A 176 -0.34 -22.07 -8.56
CA ASN A 176 -1.14 -23.21 -8.13
C ASN A 176 -1.53 -23.09 -6.64
N TYR A 177 -2.32 -22.06 -6.30
CA TYR A 177 -2.90 -21.88 -4.98
C TYR A 177 -4.25 -22.61 -4.90
N LYS A 178 -4.26 -23.81 -4.32
CA LYS A 178 -5.46 -24.65 -4.08
C LYS A 178 -6.17 -24.28 -2.78
N GLY A 179 -6.37 -22.99 -2.50
CA GLY A 179 -7.09 -22.51 -1.33
C GLY A 179 -8.58 -22.26 -1.61
N LYS A 180 -9.40 -22.44 -0.57
CA LYS A 180 -10.89 -22.33 -0.54
C LYS A 180 -11.50 -21.07 -1.16
N TYR A 181 -10.72 -20.02 -1.44
CA TYR A 181 -11.21 -18.72 -1.87
C TYR A 181 -11.32 -18.53 -3.41
N LYS A 182 -11.03 -19.55 -4.22
CA LYS A 182 -10.91 -19.45 -5.69
C LYS A 182 -12.17 -18.85 -6.37
N THR A 183 -13.34 -18.98 -5.74
CA THR A 183 -14.66 -18.70 -6.33
C THR A 183 -15.34 -17.41 -5.87
N SER A 184 -14.67 -16.52 -5.14
CA SER A 184 -15.24 -15.21 -4.76
C SER A 184 -14.28 -14.05 -5.05
N PRO A 185 -14.34 -13.46 -6.26
CA PRO A 185 -13.54 -12.28 -6.62
C PRO A 185 -13.89 -11.03 -5.80
N ASP A 186 -15.14 -10.92 -5.33
CA ASP A 186 -15.69 -9.66 -4.82
C ASP A 186 -15.27 -9.28 -3.39
N ASN A 187 -14.62 -10.19 -2.65
CA ASN A 187 -14.12 -9.89 -1.30
C ASN A 187 -12.59 -10.01 -1.16
N ARG A 188 -11.85 -10.11 -2.27
CA ARG A 188 -10.39 -10.26 -2.28
C ARG A 188 -9.63 -8.93 -2.45
N GLY A 189 -10.12 -7.84 -1.84
CA GLY A 189 -9.58 -6.50 -2.11
C GLY A 189 -9.60 -5.48 -0.97
N ALA A 190 -10.20 -5.78 0.19
CA ALA A 190 -10.38 -4.77 1.24
C ALA A 190 -9.07 -4.33 1.90
N SER A 191 -8.09 -5.24 2.04
CA SER A 191 -6.78 -4.90 2.61
C SER A 191 -5.77 -4.55 1.52
N PRO A 192 -5.16 -3.34 1.55
CA PRO A 192 -4.03 -3.00 0.70
C PRO A 192 -2.92 -4.05 0.77
N GLY A 193 -2.79 -4.74 1.91
CA GLY A 193 -1.86 -5.83 2.23
C GLY A 193 -2.01 -7.09 1.38
N ALA A 194 -3.24 -7.52 1.10
CA ALA A 194 -3.53 -8.72 0.30
C ALA A 194 -3.27 -8.48 -1.19
N ARG A 195 -3.45 -7.24 -1.67
CA ARG A 195 -2.99 -6.81 -3.00
C ARG A 195 -1.46 -6.87 -3.12
N LYS A 196 -0.71 -6.73 -2.01
CA LYS A 196 0.78 -6.68 -1.97
C LYS A 196 1.48 -8.01 -2.24
N SER A 197 0.79 -9.15 -2.18
CA SER A 197 1.45 -10.46 -2.21
C SER A 197 1.09 -11.32 -3.43
N LEU A 198 0.15 -10.88 -4.27
CA LEU A 198 -0.45 -11.73 -5.30
C LEU A 198 -0.25 -11.25 -6.74
N PHE A 199 0.08 -9.98 -6.96
CA PHE A 199 0.14 -9.41 -8.30
C PHE A 199 1.56 -8.90 -8.55
N GLY A 200 2.19 -9.41 -9.61
CA GLY A 200 3.41 -8.83 -10.18
C GLY A 200 3.18 -7.37 -10.60
N GLU A 201 4.20 -6.75 -11.18
CA GLU A 201 4.08 -5.36 -11.64
C GLU A 201 3.14 -5.26 -12.85
N TYR A 202 2.24 -4.29 -12.83
CA TYR A 202 1.33 -4.01 -13.96
C TYR A 202 1.06 -2.51 -14.04
N LEU A 203 0.66 -2.05 -15.21
CA LEU A 203 0.29 -0.65 -15.47
C LEU A 203 -1.22 -0.49 -15.38
N VAL A 204 -1.67 0.63 -14.83
CA VAL A 204 -3.10 1.02 -14.82
C VAL A 204 -3.27 2.35 -15.50
N LEU A 205 -4.27 2.45 -16.37
CA LEU A 205 -4.67 3.70 -16.97
C LEU A 205 -5.37 4.60 -15.94
N GLN A 206 -4.84 5.80 -15.73
CA GLN A 206 -5.39 6.81 -14.82
C GLN A 206 -5.43 8.18 -15.49
N ARG A 207 -6.27 9.09 -14.96
CA ARG A 207 -6.22 10.51 -15.37
C ARG A 207 -4.88 11.11 -14.96
N ARG A 208 -4.26 11.82 -15.89
CA ARG A 208 -2.91 12.38 -15.78
C ARG A 208 -2.82 13.46 -14.69
N TYR A 209 -3.88 14.25 -14.54
CA TYR A 209 -3.93 15.37 -13.63
C TYR A 209 -4.77 15.08 -12.39
N LYS A 210 -4.42 15.73 -11.28
CA LYS A 210 -5.29 15.82 -10.11
C LYS A 210 -6.38 16.85 -10.40
N ILE A 211 -7.64 16.40 -10.40
CA ILE A 211 -8.78 17.24 -10.74
C ILE A 211 -9.55 17.62 -9.47
N LEU A 212 -9.89 18.90 -9.35
CA LEU A 212 -10.75 19.40 -8.29
C LEU A 212 -12.22 19.22 -8.70
N GLN A 213 -12.83 18.15 -8.20
CA GLN A 213 -14.21 17.79 -8.53
C GLN A 213 -15.23 18.94 -8.35
N PRO A 214 -15.16 19.79 -7.29
CA PRO A 214 -16.09 20.91 -7.13
C PRO A 214 -16.06 21.92 -8.28
N VAL A 215 -14.88 22.16 -8.88
CA VAL A 215 -14.71 23.10 -10.02
C VAL A 215 -15.44 22.55 -11.24
N ILE A 216 -15.25 21.26 -11.52
CA ILE A 216 -15.94 20.58 -12.62
C ILE A 216 -17.46 20.55 -12.39
N ALA A 217 -17.91 20.30 -11.17
CA ALA A 217 -19.33 20.30 -10.83
C ALA A 217 -19.99 21.69 -10.99
N ASP A 218 -19.27 22.78 -10.71
CA ASP A 218 -19.75 24.14 -10.95
C ASP A 218 -19.85 24.46 -12.43
N TYR A 219 -18.82 24.10 -13.18
CA TYR A 219 -18.78 24.26 -14.63
C TYR A 219 -19.93 23.53 -15.32
N LEU A 220 -20.10 22.23 -15.03
CA LEU A 220 -21.18 21.43 -15.59
C LEU A 220 -22.56 21.96 -15.18
N ARG A 221 -22.74 22.43 -13.94
CA ARG A 221 -24.02 23.02 -13.50
C ARG A 221 -24.35 24.34 -14.18
N PHE A 222 -23.35 25.15 -14.51
CA PHE A 222 -23.56 26.38 -15.27
C PHE A 222 -24.10 26.05 -16.66
N TRP A 223 -23.41 25.19 -17.39
CA TRP A 223 -23.81 24.80 -18.75
C TRP A 223 -25.12 24.02 -18.80
N ARG A 224 -25.37 23.14 -17.83
CA ARG A 224 -26.67 22.48 -17.67
C ARG A 224 -27.82 23.45 -17.45
N ARG A 225 -27.63 24.48 -16.61
CA ARG A 225 -28.67 25.51 -16.42
C ARG A 225 -28.89 26.33 -17.68
N LYS A 226 -27.81 26.64 -18.42
CA LYS A 226 -27.87 27.37 -19.68
C LYS A 226 -28.59 26.57 -20.78
N SER A 227 -28.39 25.25 -20.84
CA SER A 227 -29.07 24.39 -21.82
C SER A 227 -30.51 24.03 -21.43
N GLY A 228 -30.91 24.26 -20.18
CA GLY A 228 -32.25 23.91 -19.69
C GLY A 228 -32.49 22.42 -19.49
N ILE A 229 -31.45 21.57 -19.64
CA ILE A 229 -31.58 20.11 -19.59
C ILE A 229 -31.50 19.60 -18.14
N THR A 230 -32.37 18.68 -17.77
CA THR A 230 -32.36 18.00 -16.46
C THR A 230 -31.36 16.84 -16.42
N THR A 231 -30.92 16.44 -15.22
CA THR A 231 -30.04 15.26 -15.09
C THR A 231 -30.71 13.97 -15.56
N LYS A 232 -32.04 13.87 -15.44
CA LYS A 232 -32.80 12.71 -15.92
C LYS A 232 -32.77 12.60 -17.44
N GLU A 233 -32.85 13.73 -18.14
CA GLU A 233 -32.72 13.77 -19.60
C GLU A 233 -31.30 13.41 -20.04
N ILE A 234 -30.28 13.89 -19.33
CA ILE A 234 -28.88 13.48 -19.58
C ILE A 234 -28.70 11.97 -19.39
N ASP A 235 -29.21 11.41 -18.30
CA ASP A 235 -29.18 9.95 -18.07
C ASP A 235 -29.86 9.21 -19.23
N LYS A 236 -31.02 9.69 -19.70
CA LYS A 236 -31.73 9.11 -20.86
C LYS A 236 -30.91 9.18 -22.16
N LEU A 237 -30.29 10.34 -22.45
CA LEU A 237 -29.48 10.55 -23.65
C LEU A 237 -28.20 9.69 -23.66
N LEU A 238 -27.59 9.48 -22.49
CA LEU A 238 -26.38 8.68 -22.34
C LEU A 238 -26.66 7.18 -22.13
N GLY A 239 -27.93 6.79 -21.95
CA GLY A 239 -28.32 5.41 -21.66
C GLY A 239 -27.95 4.94 -20.25
N TYR A 240 -27.91 5.87 -19.27
CA TYR A 240 -27.71 5.61 -17.86
C TYR A 240 -29.03 5.62 -17.07
N SER A 241 -29.04 5.00 -15.88
CA SER A 241 -30.22 4.96 -15.00
C SER A 241 -30.20 6.04 -13.92
N ALA A 242 -29.04 6.34 -13.34
CA ALA A 242 -28.90 7.34 -12.26
C ALA A 242 -27.44 7.82 -12.08
N THR A 243 -26.68 7.96 -13.16
CA THR A 243 -25.24 8.28 -13.11
C THR A 243 -25.02 9.79 -13.17
N ALA A 244 -25.73 10.48 -14.08
CA ALA A 244 -25.47 11.87 -14.43
C ALA A 244 -25.56 12.79 -13.21
N GLY A 245 -26.50 12.53 -12.31
CA GLY A 245 -26.68 13.29 -11.07
C GLY A 245 -25.42 13.42 -10.21
N HIS A 246 -24.52 12.43 -10.24
CA HIS A 246 -23.26 12.47 -9.47
C HIS A 246 -22.25 13.48 -10.01
N TRP A 247 -22.28 13.81 -11.30
CA TRP A 247 -21.33 14.76 -11.90
C TRP A 247 -21.61 16.22 -11.52
N PHE A 248 -22.84 16.53 -11.10
CA PHE A 248 -23.27 17.88 -10.74
C PHE A 248 -23.27 18.15 -9.22
N ARG A 249 -22.86 17.16 -8.42
CA ARG A 249 -22.79 17.23 -6.96
C ARG A 249 -21.46 17.79 -6.49
N LYS A 250 -21.46 18.46 -5.34
CA LYS A 250 -20.28 19.13 -4.73
C LYS A 250 -19.79 18.43 -3.46
N ASP A 251 -20.64 17.62 -2.86
CA ASP A 251 -20.37 16.88 -1.65
C ASP A 251 -19.46 15.69 -1.99
N ALA A 252 -18.16 15.82 -1.75
CA ALA A 252 -17.25 14.68 -1.79
C ALA A 252 -17.45 13.85 -0.51
N GLY A 253 -18.45 12.96 -0.49
CA GLY A 253 -18.76 12.14 0.68
C GLY A 253 -17.83 10.92 0.84
N SER A 254 -17.23 10.77 2.03
CA SER A 254 -16.38 9.63 2.44
C SER A 254 -17.07 8.25 2.41
N TRP A 255 -18.40 8.21 2.24
CA TRP A 255 -19.23 7.00 2.27
C TRP A 255 -19.81 6.59 0.90
N GLY A 256 -19.26 7.12 -0.21
CA GLY A 256 -19.57 6.63 -1.55
C GLY A 256 -20.86 7.16 -2.20
N ARG A 257 -21.46 8.24 -1.67
CA ARG A 257 -22.63 8.94 -2.26
C ARG A 257 -22.32 10.33 -2.81
N GLY A 258 -21.03 10.66 -2.94
CA GLY A 258 -20.56 11.99 -3.29
C GLY A 258 -20.52 12.30 -4.79
N GLY A 259 -20.05 13.52 -5.09
CA GLY A 259 -19.79 13.99 -6.44
C GLY A 259 -18.66 13.22 -7.14
N SER A 260 -18.80 13.00 -8.44
CA SER A 260 -17.82 12.30 -9.28
C SER A 260 -17.41 13.14 -10.50
N ILE A 261 -16.37 12.70 -11.20
CA ILE A 261 -15.88 13.33 -12.43
C ILE A 261 -16.27 12.42 -13.61
N PRO A 262 -16.94 12.94 -14.66
CA PRO A 262 -17.30 12.17 -15.86
C PRO A 262 -16.09 11.47 -16.47
N LEU A 263 -16.26 10.23 -16.95
CA LEU A 263 -15.22 9.53 -17.71
C LEU A 263 -14.85 10.34 -18.96
N PRO A 264 -13.66 10.12 -19.56
CA PRO A 264 -13.27 10.86 -20.77
C PRO A 264 -14.32 10.82 -21.88
N ASP A 265 -14.90 9.64 -22.17
CA ASP A 265 -15.94 9.52 -23.20
C ASP A 265 -17.24 10.23 -22.79
N ASP A 266 -17.64 10.10 -21.51
CA ASP A 266 -18.81 10.78 -20.98
C ASP A 266 -18.64 12.31 -21.00
N TRP A 267 -17.42 12.80 -20.80
CA TRP A 267 -17.11 14.23 -20.86
C TRP A 267 -17.41 14.81 -22.24
N PHE A 268 -16.96 14.15 -23.31
CA PHE A 268 -17.22 14.60 -24.67
C PHE A 268 -18.71 14.45 -25.06
N ARG A 269 -19.37 13.38 -24.64
CA ARG A 269 -20.83 13.25 -24.84
C ARG A 269 -21.61 14.33 -24.09
N LEU A 270 -21.21 14.66 -22.86
CA LEU A 270 -21.79 15.78 -22.12
C LEU A 270 -21.53 17.11 -22.82
N LYS A 271 -20.36 17.29 -23.44
CA LYS A 271 -20.02 18.47 -24.21
C LYS A 271 -20.95 18.65 -25.40
N GLU A 272 -21.24 17.59 -26.13
CA GLU A 272 -22.22 17.58 -27.23
C GLU A 272 -23.64 17.93 -26.72
N ILE A 273 -24.06 17.37 -25.58
CA ILE A 273 -25.40 17.59 -25.02
C ILE A 273 -25.56 19.02 -24.45
N LEU A 274 -24.53 19.54 -23.77
CA LEU A 274 -24.60 20.79 -23.01
C LEU A 274 -24.01 21.99 -23.75
N GLY A 275 -23.23 21.77 -24.80
CA GLY A 275 -22.63 22.82 -25.63
C GLY A 275 -21.55 23.64 -24.93
N PHE A 276 -20.79 23.04 -24.02
CA PHE A 276 -19.74 23.75 -23.28
C PHE A 276 -18.40 23.83 -24.02
N ASP A 277 -17.55 24.79 -23.64
CA ASP A 277 -16.25 25.05 -24.28
C ASP A 277 -15.18 23.96 -23.99
N ASP A 278 -13.93 24.16 -24.40
CA ASP A 278 -12.83 23.20 -24.28
C ASP A 278 -11.87 23.48 -23.11
N ILE A 279 -12.17 24.47 -22.25
CA ILE A 279 -11.28 24.95 -21.19
C ILE A 279 -10.76 23.81 -20.29
N TYR A 280 -11.59 22.80 -20.05
CA TYR A 280 -11.28 21.67 -19.17
C TYR A 280 -11.07 20.33 -19.88
N ASP A 281 -11.16 20.27 -21.21
CA ASP A 281 -11.08 19.00 -21.95
C ASP A 281 -9.80 18.24 -21.62
N ARG A 282 -8.64 18.86 -21.83
CA ARG A 282 -7.34 18.25 -21.52
C ARG A 282 -7.19 17.88 -20.04
N TRP A 283 -7.68 18.73 -19.13
CA TRP A 283 -7.55 18.49 -17.69
C TRP A 283 -8.36 17.27 -17.23
N VAL A 284 -9.55 17.07 -17.79
CA VAL A 284 -10.48 15.99 -17.42
C VAL A 284 -10.17 14.67 -18.14
N THR A 285 -9.70 14.74 -19.39
CA THR A 285 -9.67 13.59 -20.29
C THR A 285 -8.28 12.99 -20.52
N GLU A 286 -7.19 13.76 -20.39
CA GLU A 286 -5.84 13.21 -20.59
C GLU A 286 -5.54 12.12 -19.54
N CYS A 287 -5.03 11.00 -20.04
CA CYS A 287 -4.68 9.84 -19.25
C CYS A 287 -3.22 9.44 -19.44
N HIS A 288 -2.70 8.69 -18.48
CA HIS A 288 -1.38 8.08 -18.55
C HIS A 288 -1.39 6.69 -17.88
N LEU A 289 -0.38 5.90 -18.18
CA LEU A 289 -0.13 4.62 -17.55
C LEU A 289 0.67 4.83 -16.28
N VAL A 290 0.11 4.40 -15.15
CA VAL A 290 0.77 4.45 -13.85
C VAL A 290 1.18 3.05 -13.45
N LEU A 291 2.49 2.86 -13.24
CA LEU A 291 3.01 1.59 -12.75
C LEU A 291 2.50 1.33 -11.34
N GLN A 292 1.71 0.27 -11.19
CA GLN A 292 1.27 -0.21 -9.89
C GLN A 292 2.38 -1.07 -9.30
N THR A 293 3.39 -0.41 -8.74
CA THR A 293 4.25 -1.06 -7.75
C THR A 293 3.65 -0.84 -6.37
N VAL A 294 3.45 -1.91 -5.61
CA VAL A 294 3.45 -1.74 -4.16
C VAL A 294 4.90 -1.47 -3.80
N LYS A 295 5.30 -0.20 -3.71
CA LYS A 295 6.62 0.17 -3.20
C LYS A 295 6.77 -0.51 -1.83
N PRO A 296 7.73 -1.44 -1.64
CA PRO A 296 7.97 -2.01 -0.33
C PRO A 296 8.31 -0.86 0.63
N HIS A 297 7.95 -1.00 1.90
CA HIS A 297 8.42 -0.03 2.89
C HIS A 297 9.96 -0.03 2.87
N PRO A 298 10.63 1.14 2.94
CA PRO A 298 12.09 1.22 2.76
C PRO A 298 12.87 0.32 3.71
N LYS A 299 12.37 0.14 4.94
CA LYS A 299 12.95 -0.76 5.96
C LYS A 299 12.54 -2.24 5.83
N GLY A 300 11.70 -2.59 4.86
CA GLY A 300 11.30 -3.97 4.57
C GLY A 300 9.87 -4.37 4.98
N LYS A 301 9.58 -5.67 4.88
CA LYS A 301 8.24 -6.24 5.09
C LYS A 301 7.88 -6.29 6.58
N ASN A 302 6.61 -6.04 6.91
CA ASN A 302 6.09 -6.31 8.26
C ASN A 302 6.32 -7.80 8.58
N PRO A 303 6.91 -8.12 9.75
CA PRO A 303 7.38 -9.47 10.03
C PRO A 303 6.27 -10.43 10.49
N GLY A 304 5.01 -9.98 10.52
CA GLY A 304 3.85 -10.79 10.85
C GLY A 304 3.68 -11.10 12.34
N ASP A 305 2.59 -11.80 12.64
CA ASP A 305 2.17 -12.26 13.97
C ASP A 305 2.46 -13.74 14.24
N VAL A 306 3.11 -14.44 13.30
CA VAL A 306 3.68 -15.78 13.50
C VAL A 306 5.20 -15.68 13.53
N TRP A 307 5.78 -15.87 14.71
CA TRP A 307 7.20 -15.71 14.95
C TRP A 307 7.87 -17.08 15.03
N ASN A 308 8.63 -17.42 14.00
CA ASN A 308 9.43 -18.64 13.97
C ASN A 308 10.75 -18.41 14.71
N ILE A 309 10.79 -18.80 15.99
CA ILE A 309 11.97 -18.63 16.86
C ILE A 309 12.27 -19.97 17.51
N LYS A 310 13.48 -20.49 17.29
CA LYS A 310 13.94 -21.72 17.94
C LYS A 310 14.05 -21.53 19.45
N THR A 311 13.74 -22.57 20.21
CA THR A 311 14.10 -22.64 21.63
C THR A 311 15.62 -22.64 21.77
N GLN A 312 16.12 -22.08 22.87
CA GLN A 312 17.54 -22.00 23.17
C GLN A 312 17.79 -22.70 24.51
N HIS A 313 18.72 -23.65 24.52
CA HIS A 313 19.11 -24.34 25.75
C HIS A 313 19.90 -23.38 26.65
N PHE A 314 19.66 -23.47 27.97
CA PHE A 314 20.47 -22.77 28.96
C PHE A 314 21.08 -23.80 29.93
N PRO A 315 22.42 -23.94 30.00
CA PRO A 315 23.07 -25.00 30.77
C PRO A 315 22.92 -24.89 32.29
N GLU A 316 22.78 -23.67 32.82
CA GLU A 316 22.55 -23.48 34.25
C GLU A 316 21.08 -23.83 34.55
N SER A 317 20.86 -24.57 35.65
CA SER A 317 19.60 -25.21 36.03
C SER A 317 18.38 -24.27 35.96
N HIS A 318 17.66 -24.29 34.83
CA HIS A 318 16.42 -23.54 34.67
C HIS A 318 15.43 -24.31 33.79
N PHE A 319 14.22 -24.46 34.30
CA PHE A 319 13.17 -25.23 33.63
C PHE A 319 12.36 -24.43 32.60
N ALA A 320 12.67 -23.14 32.35
CA ALA A 320 11.81 -22.28 31.54
C ALA A 320 12.50 -21.03 30.95
N THR A 321 13.72 -21.12 30.41
CA THR A 321 14.33 -19.96 29.73
C THR A 321 13.77 -19.78 28.32
N PHE A 322 13.06 -18.67 28.09
CA PHE A 322 12.73 -18.24 26.73
C PHE A 322 13.99 -17.73 25.99
N PRO A 323 14.06 -17.87 24.65
CA PRO A 323 15.23 -17.49 23.87
C PRO A 323 15.40 -15.97 23.81
N GLU A 324 16.66 -15.49 23.82
CA GLU A 324 16.98 -14.05 23.77
C GLU A 324 16.35 -13.35 22.55
N LYS A 325 16.21 -14.06 21.43
CA LYS A 325 15.58 -13.54 20.20
C LYS A 325 14.10 -13.19 20.38
N LEU A 326 13.37 -13.94 21.20
CA LEU A 326 11.96 -13.66 21.50
C LEU A 326 11.84 -12.35 22.29
N VAL A 327 12.64 -12.24 23.35
CA VAL A 327 12.71 -11.04 24.20
C VAL A 327 13.13 -9.82 23.40
N ARG A 328 14.18 -9.96 22.57
CA ARG A 328 14.69 -8.88 21.72
C ARG A 328 13.59 -8.32 20.84
N ARG A 329 12.76 -9.20 20.27
CA ARG A 329 11.62 -8.80 19.43
C ARG A 329 10.55 -8.06 20.23
N CYS A 330 10.21 -8.53 21.44
CA CYS A 330 9.27 -7.84 22.33
C CYS A 330 9.77 -6.46 22.76
N ILE A 331 11.05 -6.34 23.16
CA ILE A 331 11.63 -5.07 23.63
C ILE A 331 11.71 -4.05 22.49
N LEU A 332 12.21 -4.44 21.31
CA LEU A 332 12.28 -3.53 20.16
C LEU A 332 10.91 -3.02 19.72
N ALA A 333 9.88 -3.87 19.80
CA ALA A 333 8.51 -3.47 19.51
C ALA A 333 7.94 -2.54 20.59
N GLY A 334 8.05 -2.92 21.86
CA GLY A 334 7.29 -2.32 22.96
C GLY A 334 8.01 -1.26 23.80
N CYS A 335 9.33 -1.13 23.68
CA CYS A 335 10.12 -0.23 24.52
C CYS A 335 10.98 0.74 23.68
N PRO A 336 10.81 2.07 23.84
CA PRO A 336 11.63 3.05 23.15
C PRO A 336 13.12 2.92 23.55
N SER A 337 14.00 3.52 22.74
CA SER A 337 15.42 3.61 23.11
C SER A 337 15.59 4.38 24.42
N GLY A 338 16.47 3.93 25.31
CA GLY A 338 16.61 4.48 26.66
C GLY A 338 15.41 4.26 27.59
N GLY A 339 14.37 3.53 27.16
CA GLY A 339 13.24 3.19 28.00
C GLY A 339 13.56 2.13 29.08
N VAL A 340 12.58 1.88 29.95
CA VAL A 340 12.69 0.92 31.07
C VAL A 340 11.81 -0.29 30.79
N VAL A 341 12.35 -1.50 30.99
CA VAL A 341 11.62 -2.78 30.88
C VAL A 341 11.41 -3.38 32.27
N LEU A 342 10.18 -3.70 32.64
CA LEU A 342 9.87 -4.43 33.87
C LEU A 342 9.65 -5.92 33.55
N ASP A 343 10.34 -6.78 34.29
CA ASP A 343 10.08 -8.22 34.31
C ASP A 343 9.80 -8.67 35.75
N PRO A 344 8.53 -8.95 36.11
CA PRO A 344 8.17 -9.36 37.46
C PRO A 344 8.50 -10.83 37.77
N PHE A 345 8.92 -11.61 36.76
CA PHE A 345 9.24 -13.04 36.88
C PHE A 345 10.56 -13.32 36.15
N ALA A 346 11.62 -12.65 36.59
CA ALA A 346 12.84 -12.49 35.80
C ALA A 346 13.61 -13.80 35.52
N GLY A 347 13.45 -14.83 36.35
CA GLY A 347 14.12 -16.13 36.19
C GLY A 347 15.64 -15.94 36.08
N SER A 348 16.23 -16.45 35.00
CA SER A 348 17.68 -16.30 34.74
C SER A 348 18.11 -14.88 34.32
N GLY A 349 17.19 -13.91 34.23
CA GLY A 349 17.49 -12.53 33.86
C GLY A 349 17.66 -12.27 32.37
N THR A 350 17.12 -13.13 31.51
CA THR A 350 17.19 -12.96 30.05
C THR A 350 16.63 -11.60 29.60
N THR A 351 15.53 -11.14 30.20
CA THR A 351 14.94 -9.83 29.90
C THR A 351 15.90 -8.68 30.17
N GLY A 352 16.54 -8.67 31.34
CA GLY A 352 17.49 -7.61 31.71
C GLY A 352 18.74 -7.62 30.84
N LYS A 353 19.31 -8.80 30.57
CA LYS A 353 20.47 -8.93 29.67
C LYS A 353 20.15 -8.35 28.29
N VAL A 354 19.00 -8.71 27.70
CA VAL A 354 18.61 -8.23 26.37
C VAL A 354 18.29 -6.74 26.38
N ALA A 355 17.61 -6.23 27.42
CA ALA A 355 17.34 -4.80 27.58
C ALA A 355 18.65 -3.99 27.59
N GLN A 356 19.63 -4.41 28.39
CA GLN A 356 20.94 -3.75 28.49
C GLN A 356 21.72 -3.80 27.18
N ASN A 357 21.73 -4.95 26.50
CA ASN A 357 22.37 -5.10 25.18
C ASN A 357 21.74 -4.19 24.11
N LEU A 358 20.47 -3.81 24.29
CA LEU A 358 19.76 -2.87 23.44
C LEU A 358 19.87 -1.42 23.94
N GLY A 359 20.58 -1.11 25.03
CA GLY A 359 20.67 0.25 25.58
C GLY A 359 19.37 0.71 26.24
N ARG A 360 18.66 -0.21 26.91
CA ARG A 360 17.48 0.07 27.76
C ARG A 360 17.81 -0.30 29.21
N GLU A 361 17.11 0.32 30.13
CA GLU A 361 17.13 -0.06 31.54
C GLU A 361 16.16 -1.22 31.80
N ALA A 362 16.39 -1.97 32.88
CA ALA A 362 15.49 -3.04 33.30
C ALA A 362 15.33 -3.11 34.81
N ILE A 363 14.10 -3.37 35.24
CA ILE A 363 13.73 -3.71 36.61
C ILE A 363 13.36 -5.19 36.61
N LEU A 364 14.10 -6.00 37.35
CA LEU A 364 13.92 -7.44 37.44
C LEU A 364 13.48 -7.81 38.85
N ILE A 365 12.36 -8.53 38.97
CA ILE A 365 11.87 -9.08 40.24
C ILE A 365 11.97 -10.60 40.15
N GLU A 366 12.56 -11.21 41.16
CA GLU A 366 12.74 -12.66 41.25
C GLU A 366 12.69 -13.08 42.71
N LEU A 367 11.93 -14.15 42.99
CA LEU A 367 11.68 -14.66 44.33
C LEU A 367 12.78 -15.64 44.76
N ILE A 368 13.34 -16.40 43.83
CA ILE A 368 14.27 -17.51 44.10
C ILE A 368 15.71 -16.96 44.21
N PRO A 369 16.38 -17.07 45.38
CA PRO A 369 17.70 -16.49 45.60
C PRO A 369 18.81 -17.00 44.66
N GLU A 370 18.73 -18.26 44.23
CA GLU A 370 19.66 -18.89 43.30
C GLU A 370 19.68 -18.14 41.97
N TYR A 371 18.50 -17.73 41.49
CA TYR A 371 18.34 -17.00 40.24
C TYR A 371 18.88 -15.57 40.33
N LEU A 372 18.83 -14.94 41.51
CA LEU A 372 19.49 -13.66 41.74
C LEU A 372 21.00 -13.74 41.53
N ARG A 373 21.65 -14.87 41.84
CA ARG A 373 23.09 -15.06 41.58
C ARG A 373 23.37 -15.09 40.08
N ILE A 374 22.50 -15.74 39.30
CA ILE A 374 22.61 -15.84 37.84
C ILE A 374 22.34 -14.48 37.17
N ILE A 375 21.32 -13.76 37.63
CA ILE A 375 21.01 -12.39 37.18
C ILE A 375 22.22 -11.47 37.39
N LYS A 376 22.85 -11.50 38.57
CA LYS A 376 24.03 -10.68 38.90
C LYS A 376 25.24 -10.98 38.01
N LYS A 377 25.39 -12.22 37.54
CA LYS A 377 26.45 -12.58 36.58
C LYS A 377 26.15 -12.10 35.17
N ARG A 378 24.86 -12.12 34.77
CA ARG A 378 24.43 -11.85 33.38
C ARG A 378 24.13 -10.38 33.09
N CYS A 379 23.74 -9.62 34.11
CA CYS A 379 23.29 -8.24 33.97
C CYS A 379 24.19 -7.32 34.79
N ARG A 380 24.39 -6.09 34.30
CA ARG A 380 24.96 -5.00 35.12
C ARG A 380 23.92 -4.60 36.15
N VAL A 381 24.14 -4.90 37.43
CA VAL A 381 23.14 -4.64 38.48
C VAL A 381 23.51 -3.38 39.27
N VAL A 382 22.58 -2.43 39.34
CA VAL A 382 22.61 -1.32 40.30
C VAL A 382 21.60 -1.65 41.40
N LYS A 383 22.04 -1.72 42.66
CA LYS A 383 21.13 -1.94 43.79
C LYS A 383 20.32 -0.67 44.05
N VAL A 384 19.00 -0.75 43.90
CA VAL A 384 18.06 0.29 44.35
C VAL A 384 17.54 -0.12 45.72
N LYS A 385 17.84 0.66 46.77
CA LYS A 385 17.13 0.53 48.05
C LYS A 385 15.75 1.15 47.87
N LEU A 386 14.70 0.35 48.02
CA LEU A 386 13.36 0.91 48.20
C LEU A 386 13.37 1.64 49.54
N LYS A 387 12.88 2.89 49.56
CA LYS A 387 12.64 3.57 50.83
C LYS A 387 11.49 2.86 51.52
N ASP A 388 11.70 2.49 52.78
CA ASP A 388 10.72 1.82 53.64
C ASP A 388 9.42 2.62 53.76
#